data_AF-A0A366AZJ1-F1
#
_entry.id   AF-A0A366AZJ1-F1
#
_cell.length_a   1.000
_cell.length_b   1.000
_cell.length_c   1.000
_cell.angle_alpha   90.00
_cell.angle_beta   90.00
_cell.angle_gamma   90.00
#
_symmetry.space_group_name_H-M   'P 1'
#
loop_
_entity.id
_entity.type
_entity.pdbx_description
1 polymer ?
#
loop_
_entity_poly.entity_id
_entity_poly.type
_entity_poly.pdbx_seq_one_letter_code
_entity_poly.pdbx_strand_id
1 'polypeptide(L)' 'MKWNDYPENHPLESGTYLISVTKPYKGGGDFTFKYVAYYNHKTNEWHKQNLFDENDEVLEVIQHRINGWASDIPIYLR' A
#
# COMPACT_ATOMS: atom_id res chain seq x y z
N MET A 1 -15.00 4.46 -3.34
CA MET A 1 -13.80 3.69 -2.97
C MET A 1 -14.17 2.71 -1.87
N LYS A 2 -14.20 1.42 -2.20
CA LYS A 2 -14.42 0.35 -1.23
C LYS A 2 -13.08 -0.09 -0.65
N TRP A 3 -12.96 -0.08 0.68
CA TRP A 3 -11.76 -0.55 1.39
C TRP A 3 -11.93 -2.01 1.79
N ASN A 4 -10.84 -2.77 1.70
CA ASN A 4 -10.74 -4.15 2.15
C ASN A 4 -9.75 -4.21 3.31
N ASP A 5 -10.11 -4.90 4.39
CA ASP A 5 -9.28 -5.06 5.57
C ASP A 5 -8.11 -6.02 5.31
N TYR A 6 -6.92 -5.69 5.80
CA TYR A 6 -5.71 -6.48 5.65
C TYR A 6 -5.19 -6.91 7.04
N PRO A 7 -4.68 -8.15 7.22
CA PRO A 7 -4.38 -9.17 6.20
C PRO A 7 -5.53 -10.12 5.83
N GLU A 8 -6.71 -9.98 6.46
CA GLU A 8 -7.83 -10.92 6.30
C GLU A 8 -8.31 -11.05 4.85
N ASN A 9 -8.33 -9.93 4.11
CA ASN A 9 -8.72 -9.89 2.70
C ASN A 9 -7.57 -9.28 1.88
N HIS A 10 -6.57 -10.07 1.48
CA HIS A 10 -5.50 -9.58 0.59
C HIS A 10 -5.96 -9.50 -0.88
N PRO A 11 -5.32 -8.68 -1.73
CA PRO A 11 -5.61 -8.68 -3.16
C PRO A 11 -5.32 -10.03 -3.81
N LEU A 12 -6.13 -10.43 -4.79
CA LEU A 12 -5.96 -11.72 -5.47
C LEU A 12 -4.85 -11.71 -6.53
N GLU A 13 -4.47 -10.51 -7.00
CA GLU A 13 -3.52 -10.34 -8.09
C GLU A 13 -2.47 -9.30 -7.72
N SER A 14 -1.25 -9.46 -8.26
CA SER A 14 -0.23 -8.44 -8.13
C SER A 14 -0.65 -7.18 -8.85
N GLY A 15 -0.35 -6.02 -8.28
CA GLY A 15 -0.67 -4.75 -8.91
C GLY A 15 -0.57 -3.58 -7.97
N THR A 16 -0.89 -2.42 -8.51
CA THR A 16 -0.87 -1.17 -7.77
C THR A 16 -2.21 -0.94 -7.09
N TYR A 17 -2.18 -0.60 -5.80
CA TYR A 17 -3.35 -0.32 -4.99
C TYR A 17 -3.11 0.89 -4.09
N LEU A 18 -4.19 1.53 -3.65
CA LEU A 18 -4.11 2.49 -2.55
C LEU A 18 -4.13 1.70 -1.23
N ILE A 19 -3.16 1.94 -0.36
CA ILE A 19 -3.09 1.30 0.96
C ILE A 19 -3.21 2.31 2.09
N SER A 20 -3.65 1.82 3.26
CA SER A 20 -3.58 2.55 4.53
C SER A 20 -2.53 1.90 5.41
N VAL A 21 -1.55 2.69 5.86
CA VAL A 21 -0.42 2.19 6.67
C VAL A 21 -0.32 2.98 7.96
N THR A 22 -0.15 2.26 9.07
CA THR A 22 0.13 2.83 10.38
C THR A 22 1.60 2.64 10.73
N LYS A 23 2.25 3.74 11.11
CA LYS A 23 3.60 3.74 11.67
C LYS A 23 3.64 4.42 13.04
N PRO A 24 4.50 3.96 13.97
CA PRO A 24 4.71 4.67 15.22
C PRO A 24 5.31 6.06 14.96
N TYR A 25 4.79 7.07 15.68
CA TYR A 25 5.27 8.44 15.64
C TYR A 25 6.19 8.71 16.84
N LYS A 26 7.25 9.49 16.61
CA LYS A 26 8.19 9.90 17.65
C LYS A 26 7.48 10.82 18.65
N GLY A 27 7.00 10.27 19.76
CA GLY A 27 6.20 10.99 20.75
C GLY A 27 5.12 10.17 21.45
N GLY A 28 4.94 8.89 21.09
CA GLY A 28 4.05 7.97 21.81
C GLY A 28 2.66 7.80 21.22
N GLY A 29 2.52 7.93 19.89
CA GLY A 29 1.25 7.68 19.19
C GLY A 29 1.48 7.04 17.83
N ASP A 30 0.39 6.64 17.19
CA ASP A 30 0.39 6.03 15.87
C ASP A 30 -0.04 7.05 14.80
N PHE A 31 0.67 7.08 13.69
CA PHE A 31 0.33 7.91 12.54
C PHE A 31 -0.12 7.02 11.38
N THR A 32 -1.34 7.23 10.91
CA THR A 32 -1.93 6.50 9.79
C THR A 32 -2.03 7.39 8.57
N PHE A 33 -1.53 6.92 7.44
CA PHE A 33 -1.55 7.63 6.17
C PHE A 33 -1.87 6.69 5.02
N LYS A 34 -2.26 7.27 3.89
CA LYS A 34 -2.64 6.54 2.69
C LYS A 34 -1.71 6.90 1.55
N TYR A 35 -1.29 5.91 0.78
CA TYR A 35 -0.46 6.11 -0.41
C TYR A 35 -0.57 4.91 -1.33
N VAL A 36 -0.08 5.07 -2.55
CA VAL A 36 -0.09 4.03 -3.57
C VAL A 36 1.11 3.11 -3.39
N ALA A 37 0.87 1.81 -3.46
CA ALA A 37 1.88 0.78 -3.29
C ALA A 37 1.61 -0.40 -4.23
N TYR A 38 2.66 -1.15 -4.53
CA TYR A 38 2.56 -2.36 -5.32
C TYR A 38 2.40 -3.58 -4.39
N TYR A 39 1.40 -4.41 -4.64
CA TYR A 39 1.24 -5.70 -3.99
C TYR A 39 1.80 -6.82 -4.88
N ASN A 40 2.57 -7.72 -4.30
CA ASN A 40 3.08 -8.92 -4.94
C ASN A 40 2.34 -10.16 -4.43
N HIS A 41 1.40 -10.70 -5.22
CA HIS A 41 0.60 -11.87 -4.80
C HIS A 41 1.44 -13.15 -4.64
N LYS A 42 2.61 -13.24 -5.29
CA LYS A 42 3.47 -14.42 -5.20
C LYS A 42 4.18 -14.52 -3.86
N THR A 43 4.56 -13.36 -3.30
CA THR A 43 5.25 -13.29 -2.01
C THR A 43 4.33 -12.84 -0.87
N ASN A 44 3.10 -12.39 -1.18
CA ASN A 44 2.15 -11.79 -0.23
C ASN A 44 2.75 -10.57 0.48
N GLU A 45 3.47 -9.74 -0.27
CA GLU A 45 4.18 -8.58 0.23
C GLU A 45 3.73 -7.30 -0.45
N TRP A 46 3.82 -6.20 0.29
CA TRP A 46 3.59 -4.86 -0.20
C TRP A 46 4.91 -4.14 -0.37
N HIS A 47 5.07 -3.45 -1.49
CA HIS A 47 6.27 -2.71 -1.85
C HIS A 47 5.93 -1.24 -2.04
N LYS A 48 6.86 -0.36 -1.67
CA LYS A 48 6.78 1.03 -2.09
C LYS A 48 6.89 1.11 -3.61
N GLN A 49 6.17 2.04 -4.21
CA GLN A 49 6.22 2.30 -5.65
C GLN A 49 6.62 3.75 -5.86
N ASN A 50 7.60 4.00 -6.73
CA ASN A 50 7.91 5.35 -7.17
C ASN A 50 7.03 5.72 -8.37
N LEU A 51 5.95 6.46 -8.12
CA LEU A 51 5.02 6.90 -9.16
C LEU A 51 5.59 8.00 -10.09
N PHE A 52 6.78 8.54 -9.79
CA PHE A 52 7.44 9.54 -10.64
C PHE A 52 8.50 8.94 -11.55
N ASP A 53 8.77 7.64 -11.42
CA ASP A 53 9.64 6.91 -12.35
C ASP A 53 8.78 6.35 -13.48
N GLU A 54 9.20 6.56 -14.73
CA GLU A 54 8.50 6.05 -15.92
C GLU A 54 8.44 4.51 -15.95
N ASN A 55 9.26 3.84 -15.14
CA ASN A 55 9.32 2.38 -15.07
C ASN A 55 8.53 1.76 -13.91
N ASP A 56 7.74 2.55 -13.17
CA ASP A 56 6.97 2.07 -12.01
C ASP A 56 7.83 1.26 -11.04
N GLU A 57 9.01 1.79 -10.69
CA GLU A 57 10.00 1.02 -9.95
C GLU A 57 9.42 0.52 -8.61
N VAL A 58 9.38 -0.81 -8.49
CA VAL A 58 9.00 -1.52 -7.27
C VAL A 58 10.19 -1.47 -6.32
N LEU A 59 10.05 -0.70 -5.23
CA LEU A 59 11.08 -0.45 -4.26
C LEU A 59 11.00 -1.45 -3.08
N GLU A 60 11.47 -1.00 -1.92
CA GLU A 60 11.53 -1.78 -0.67
C GLU A 60 10.17 -2.28 -0.17
N VAL A 61 10.21 -3.45 0.49
CA VAL A 61 9.06 -4.04 1.17
C VAL A 61 8.62 -3.14 2.33
N ILE A 62 7.32 -2.91 2.44
CA ILE A 62 6.70 -2.12 3.49
C ILE A 62 6.65 -2.97 4.77
N GLN A 63 7.49 -2.63 5.73
CA GLN A 63 7.60 -3.31 7.03
C GLN A 63 6.59 -2.82 8.08
N HIS A 64 5.80 -1.80 7.75
CA HIS A 64 4.83 -1.20 8.67
C HIS A 64 3.46 -1.88 8.57
N ARG A 65 2.63 -1.68 9.61
CA ARG A 65 1.30 -2.27 9.65
C ARG A 65 0.42 -1.71 8.54
N ILE A 66 -0.05 -2.59 7.67
CA ILE A 66 -1.04 -2.26 6.64
C ILE A 66 -2.41 -2.59 7.20
N ASN A 67 -3.31 -1.61 7.23
CA ASN A 67 -4.64 -1.77 7.79
C ASN A 67 -5.64 -2.26 6.74
N GLY A 68 -5.43 -1.85 5.48
CA GLY A 68 -6.34 -2.18 4.39
C GLY A 68 -5.89 -1.56 3.07
N TRP A 69 -6.62 -1.91 2.01
CA TRP A 69 -6.34 -1.49 0.64
C TRP A 69 -7.62 -1.22 -0.17
N ALA A 70 -7.46 -0.51 -1.30
CA ALA A 70 -8.52 -0.26 -2.27
C ALA A 70 -7.95 -0.30 -3.70
N SER A 71 -8.71 -0.87 -4.64
CA SER A 71 -8.37 -0.92 -6.08
C SER A 71 -8.73 0.36 -6.83
N ASP A 72 -9.66 1.16 -6.31
CA ASP A 72 -10.11 2.40 -6.94
C ASP A 72 -9.08 3.51 -6.72
N ILE A 73 -7.96 3.51 -7.43
CA ILE A 73 -6.97 4.59 -7.30
C ILE A 73 -7.53 5.89 -7.92
N PRO A 74 -7.60 7.01 -7.17
CA PRO A 74 -8.01 8.29 -7.72
C PRO A 74 -7.14 8.69 -8.91
N ILE A 75 -7.73 9.32 -9.93
CA ILE A 75 -7.05 9.64 -11.21
C ILE A 75 -5.77 10.48 -11.01
N TYR A 76 -5.72 11.33 -9.99
CA TYR A 76 -4.56 12.16 -9.67
C TYR A 76 -3.43 11.41 -8.92
N LEU A 77 -3.64 10.12 -8.61
CA LEU A 77 -2.67 9.21 -8.01
C LEU A 77 -2.32 8.04 -8.96
N ARG A 78 -2.86 8.05 -10.19
CA ARG A 78 -2.44 7.17 -11.28
C ARG A 78 -1.30 7.80 -12.05
#